data_AF-A0A924WF53-F1
#
_entry.id   AF-A0A924WF53-F1
#
_cell.length_a   1.000
_cell.length_b   1.000
_cell.length_c   1.000
_cell.angle_alpha   90.00
_cell.angle_beta   90.00
_cell.angle_gamma   90.00
#
_symmetry.space_group_name_H-M   'P 1'
#
loop_
_entity.id
_entity.type
_entity.pdbx_description
1 polymer ?
#
loop_
_entity_poly.entity_id
_entity_poly.type
_entity_poly.pdbx_seq_one_letter_code
_entity_poly.pdbx_strand_id
1 'polypeptide(L)'
;MLEIFLLQIIGWLGLWLLSDYIAALLTLIIGAIVSAVLIIALISEAIERSRVPKKYFQVMALSILSIVVAAVIYTTLLGGHFEFITH
;
A
#
# COMPACT_ATOMS: atom_id res chain seq x y z
N MET A 1 11.53 -0.57 -11.60
CA MET A 1 10.14 -0.26 -11.16
C MET A 1 9.43 -1.53 -10.72
N LEU A 2 9.38 -2.56 -11.58
CA LEU A 2 8.83 -3.87 -11.21
C LEU A 2 9.53 -4.48 -9.98
N GLU A 3 10.85 -4.41 -9.89
CA GLU A 3 11.59 -4.96 -8.75
C GLU A 3 11.17 -4.32 -7.42
N ILE A 4 11.03 -3.00 -7.38
CA ILE A 4 10.61 -2.25 -6.18
C ILE A 4 9.18 -2.64 -5.79
N PHE A 5 8.29 -2.79 -6.77
CA PHE A 5 6.92 -3.24 -6.53
C PHE A 5 6.86 -4.64 -5.94
N LEU A 6 7.61 -5.58 -6.52
CA LEU A 6 7.68 -6.95 -6.03
C LEU A 6 8.29 -7.01 -4.63
N LEU A 7 9.36 -6.25 -4.37
CA LEU A 7 9.96 -6.15 -3.04
C LEU A 7 8.98 -5.61 -1.99
N GLN A 8 8.18 -4.60 -2.34
CA GLN A 8 7.15 -4.08 -1.43
C GLN A 8 6.06 -5.11 -1.16
N ILE A 9 5.58 -5.83 -2.19
CA ILE A 9 4.60 -6.93 -2.00
C ILE A 9 5.18 -7.99 -1.07
N ILE A 10 6.42 -8.42 -1.28
CA ILE A 10 7.09 -9.42 -0.43
C ILE A 10 7.19 -8.91 1.01
N GLY A 11 7.56 -7.64 1.21
CA GLY A 11 7.61 -7.02 2.54
C GLY A 11 6.26 -7.00 3.24
N TRP A 12 5.20 -6.61 2.53
CA TRP A 12 3.85 -6.60 3.08
C TRP A 12 3.33 -8.01 3.37
N LEU A 13 3.52 -8.97 2.46
CA LEU A 13 3.16 -10.36 2.70
C LEU A 13 3.91 -10.94 3.91
N GLY A 14 5.18 -10.58 4.09
CA GLY A 14 5.94 -10.93 5.28
C GLY A 14 5.29 -10.40 6.56
N LEU A 15 4.79 -9.16 6.56
CA LEU A 15 4.05 -8.61 7.70
C LEU A 15 2.75 -9.36 7.96
N TRP A 16 1.96 -9.63 6.91
CA TRP A 16 0.71 -10.38 7.01
C TRP A 16 0.92 -11.79 7.57
N LEU A 17 1.99 -12.47 7.15
CA LEU A 17 2.37 -13.79 7.68
C LEU A 17 2.84 -13.77 9.14
N LEU A 18 3.34 -12.64 9.64
CA LEU A 18 3.81 -12.52 11.03
C LEU A 18 2.66 -12.22 11.99
N SER A 19 1.73 -11.34 11.60
CA SER A 19 0.57 -10.98 12.43
C SER A 19 -0.51 -10.31 11.62
N ASP A 20 -1.69 -10.94 11.57
CA ASP A 20 -2.88 -10.41 10.89
C ASP A 20 -3.30 -9.04 11.43
N TYR A 21 -3.28 -8.88 12.75
CA TYR A 21 -3.69 -7.63 13.40
C TYR A 21 -2.75 -6.48 13.06
N ILE A 22 -1.44 -6.67 13.24
CA ILE A 22 -0.45 -5.63 12.97
C ILE A 22 -0.44 -5.28 11.48
N ALA A 23 -0.49 -6.30 10.62
CA ALA A 23 -0.48 -6.10 9.18
C ALA A 23 -1.73 -5.36 8.69
N ALA A 24 -2.92 -5.73 9.15
CA ALA A 24 -4.16 -5.04 8.80
C ALA A 24 -4.14 -3.58 9.28
N LEU A 25 -3.72 -3.35 10.52
CA LEU A 25 -3.62 -2.01 11.09
C LEU A 25 -2.63 -1.13 10.30
N LEU A 26 -1.44 -1.65 10.00
CA LEU A 26 -0.43 -0.93 9.22
C LEU A 26 -0.86 -0.69 7.78
N THR A 27 -1.47 -1.69 7.12
CA THR A 27 -2.02 -1.59 5.77
C THR A 27 -3.03 -0.44 5.71
N LEU A 28 -3.90 -0.33 6.72
CA LEU A 28 -4.93 0.70 6.78
C LEU A 28 -4.34 2.09 7.05
N ILE A 29 -3.47 2.23 8.06
CA ILE A 29 -2.86 3.53 8.41
C ILE A 29 -1.95 4.04 7.28
N ILE A 30 -1.01 3.20 6.84
CA ILE A 30 -0.03 3.60 5.82
C ILE A 30 -0.72 3.77 4.46
N GLY A 31 -1.65 2.87 4.11
CA GLY A 31 -2.44 2.98 2.89
C GLY A 31 -3.22 4.29 2.84
N ALA A 32 -3.88 4.68 3.94
CA ALA A 32 -4.61 5.94 4.04
C ALA A 32 -3.67 7.16 3.91
N ILE A 33 -2.54 7.18 4.64
CA ILE A 33 -1.58 8.28 4.59
C ILE A 33 -1.02 8.45 3.17
N VAL A 34 -0.49 7.38 2.57
CA VAL A 34 0.15 7.45 1.25
C VAL A 34 -0.87 7.83 0.18
N SER A 35 -2.11 7.34 0.29
CA SER A 35 -3.20 7.73 -0.62
C SER A 35 -3.56 9.19 -0.48
N ALA A 36 -3.71 9.71 0.74
CA ALA A 36 -4.00 11.12 0.99
C ALA A 36 -2.89 12.02 0.44
N VAL A 37 -1.62 11.68 0.70
CA VAL A 37 -0.48 12.42 0.17
C VAL A 37 -0.47 12.40 -1.36
N LEU A 38 -0.75 11.25 -1.98
CA LEU A 38 -0.81 11.15 -3.44
C LEU A 38 -1.93 12.02 -4.02
N ILE A 39 -3.12 12.01 -3.41
CA ILE A 39 -4.25 12.84 -3.82
C ILE A 39 -3.89 14.32 -3.74
N ILE A 40 -3.34 14.76 -2.61
CA ILE A 40 -2.94 16.16 -2.41
C ILE A 40 -1.86 16.56 -3.42
N ALA A 41 -0.87 15.69 -3.66
CA ALA A 41 0.18 15.95 -4.63
C ALA A 41 -0.37 16.06 -6.06
N LEU A 42 -1.33 15.22 -6.44
CA LEU A 42 -1.98 15.28 -7.76
C LEU A 42 -2.83 16.53 -7.92
N ILE A 43 -3.54 16.95 -6.87
CA ILE A 43 -4.30 18.21 -6.86
C ILE A 43 -3.34 19.40 -7.02
N SER A 44 -2.24 19.41 -6.27
CA SER A 44 -1.23 20.47 -6.36
C SER A 44 -0.63 20.55 -7.77
N GLU A 45 -0.26 19.41 -8.36
CA GLU A 45 0.29 19.33 -9.73
C GLU A 45 -0.71 19.78 -10.80
N ALA A 46 -2.01 19.56 -10.56
CA ALA A 46 -3.07 20.00 -11.47
C ALA A 46 -3.33 21.51 -11.42
N ILE A 47 -3.16 22.14 -10.26
CA ILE A 47 -3.32 23.59 -10.09
C ILE A 47 -2.10 24.33 -10.63
N GLU A 48 -0.90 23.92 -10.21
CA GLU A 48 0.36 24.49 -10.65
C GLU A 48 1.29 23.35 -11.04
N ARG A 49 1.69 23.30 -12.32
CA ARG A 49 2.64 22.30 -12.80
C ARG A 49 3.93 22.45 -12.02
N SER A 50 4.19 21.51 -11.12
CA SER A 50 5.40 21.51 -10.33
C SER A 50 6.55 20.95 -11.18
N ARG A 51 7.79 21.16 -10.73
CA ARG A 51 8.97 20.49 -11.31
C ARG A 51 9.14 19.06 -10.80
N VAL A 52 8.13 18.48 -10.14
CA VAL A 52 8.23 17.13 -9.56
C VAL A 52 8.25 16.10 -10.70
N PRO A 53 9.26 15.21 -10.74
CA PRO A 53 9.34 14.18 -11.77
C PRO A 53 8.13 13.25 -11.73
N LYS A 54 7.54 12.93 -12.89
CA LYS A 54 6.42 11.98 -13.03
C LYS A 54 6.70 10.60 -12.40
N LYS A 55 7.98 10.22 -12.30
CA LYS A 55 8.44 9.00 -11.63
C LYS A 55 8.04 8.93 -10.15
N TYR A 56 7.98 10.07 -9.46
CA TYR A 56 7.57 10.13 -8.05
C TYR A 56 6.12 9.68 -7.87
N PHE A 57 5.20 10.24 -8.67
CA PHE A 57 3.79 9.85 -8.68
C PHE A 57 3.60 8.37 -9.04
N GLN A 58 4.37 7.87 -10.00
CA GLN A 58 4.35 6.45 -10.38
C GLN A 58 4.77 5.55 -9.22
N VAL A 59 5.85 5.87 -8.50
CA VAL A 59 6.33 5.09 -7.36
C VAL A 59 5.32 5.13 -6.20
N MET A 60 4.72 6.30 -5.92
CA MET A 60 3.67 6.41 -4.89
C MET A 60 2.44 5.57 -5.22
N ALA A 61 1.94 5.64 -6.46
CA ALA A 61 0.81 4.84 -6.89
C ALA A 61 1.12 3.34 -6.81
N LEU A 62 2.33 2.95 -7.21
CA LEU A 62 2.81 1.57 -7.14
C LEU A 62 2.92 1.07 -5.69
N SER A 63 3.28 1.95 -4.74
CA SER A 63 3.28 1.64 -3.30
C SER A 63 1.89 1.44 -2.72
N ILE A 64 0.89 2.22 -3.16
CA ILE A 64 -0.50 1.97 -2.76
C ILE A 64 -0.97 0.64 -3.35
N LEU A 65 -0.64 0.39 -4.62
CA LEU A 65 -0.98 -0.85 -5.30
C LEU A 65 -0.38 -2.07 -4.59
N SER A 66 0.87 -2.00 -4.11
CA SER A 66 1.52 -3.12 -3.44
C SER A 66 0.86 -3.46 -2.11
N ILE A 67 0.47 -2.46 -1.32
CA ILE A 67 -0.31 -2.61 -0.08
C ILE A 67 -1.61 -3.37 -0.35
N VAL A 68 -2.38 -2.89 -1.34
CA VAL A 68 -3.68 -3.48 -1.70
C VAL A 68 -3.51 -4.90 -2.22
N VAL A 69 -2.56 -5.12 -3.13
CA VAL A 69 -2.30 -6.44 -3.72
C VAL A 69 -1.85 -7.45 -2.66
N ALA A 70 -0.96 -7.07 -1.74
CA ALA A 70 -0.53 -7.95 -0.67
C ALA A 70 -1.69 -8.35 0.26
N ALA A 71 -2.53 -7.38 0.65
CA ALA A 71 -3.72 -7.64 1.47
C ALA A 71 -4.72 -8.58 0.75
N VAL A 72 -4.98 -8.36 -0.54
CA VAL A 72 -5.85 -9.22 -1.34
C VAL A 72 -5.28 -10.63 -1.47
N ILE A 73 -3.99 -10.76 -1.78
CA ILE A 73 -3.33 -12.07 -1.90
C ILE A 73 -3.45 -12.84 -0.59
N TYR A 74 -3.13 -12.21 0.53
CA TYR A 74 -3.15 -12.87 1.83
C TYR A 74 -4.56 -13.31 2.23
N THR A 75 -5.53 -12.42 2.13
CA THR A 75 -6.92 -12.68 2.54
C THR A 75 -7.63 -13.71 1.65
N THR A 76 -7.31 -13.80 0.37
CA THR A 76 -8.01 -14.69 -0.57
C THR A 76 -7.26 -15.99 -0.86
N LEU A 77 -5.92 -15.99 -0.92
CA LEU A 77 -5.13 -17.18 -1.26
C LEU A 77 -4.51 -17.88 -0.05
N LEU A 78 -4.15 -17.15 1.01
CA LEU A 78 -3.49 -17.73 2.19
C LEU A 78 -4.44 -18.02 3.36
N GLY A 79 -5.74 -17.75 3.19
CA GLY A 79 -6.75 -18.05 4.21
C GLY A 79 -6.67 -17.14 5.43
N GLY A 80 -6.28 -15.86 5.24
CA GLY A 80 -6.13 -14.90 6.32
C GLY A 80 -7.30 -14.91 7.30
N HIS A 81 -7.04 -15.41 8.51
CA HIS A 81 -8.02 -15.44 9.58
C HIS A 81 -7.95 -14.08 10.29
N PHE A 82 -8.97 -13.23 10.11
CA PHE A 82 -9.13 -12.02 10.91
C PHE A 82 -9.54 -12.39 12.33
N GLU A 83 -8.71 -13.16 13.03
CA GLU A 83 -8.99 -13.76 14.35
C GLU A 83 -9.43 -12.69 15.35
N PHE A 84 -8.93 -11.46 15.20
CA PHE A 84 -9.27 -10.28 16.01
C PHE A 84 -10.68 -9.69 15.78
N ILE A 85 -11.37 -9.96 14.67
CA ILE A 85 -12.74 -9.44 14.39
C ILE A 85 -13.80 -10.40 14.93
N THR A 86 -13.46 -11.67 15.15
CA THR A 86 -14.38 -12.75 15.58
C THR A 86 -14.53 -12.90 17.10
N HIS A 87 -14.00 -11.96 17.89
CA HIS A 87 -14.16 -11.94 19.36
C HIS A 87 -15.36 -11.10 19.82
#